data_AF-A0A0C3A888-F1
#
_entry.id   AF-A0A0C3A888-F1
#
_cell.length_a   1.000
_cell.length_b   1.000
_cell.length_c   1.000
_cell.angle_alpha   90.00
_cell.angle_beta   90.00
_cell.angle_gamma   90.00
#
_symmetry.space_group_name_H-M   'P 1'
#
loop_
_entity.id
_entity.type
_entity.pdbx_description
1 polymer ?
#
loop_
_entity_poly.entity_id
_entity_poly.type
_entity_poly.pdbx_seq_one_letter_code
_entity_poly.pdbx_strand_id
1 'polypeptide(L)' 'PGVHVFAQWMKDTILWAHNSIIAAHIKQTVMVNWKWKDVPFIKGDLVYLSTANLTLPKGHARKLAPKFIGPYKII' A
#
# COMPACT_ATOMS: atom_id res chain seq x y z
N PRO A 1 -30.96 -34.78 19.02
CA PRO A 1 -29.49 -34.50 19.01
C PRO A 1 -28.97 -33.71 17.79
N GLY A 2 -29.55 -33.85 16.57
CA GLY A 2 -28.98 -33.26 15.34
C GLY A 2 -29.01 -31.72 15.23
N VAL A 3 -30.07 -31.06 15.73
CA VAL A 3 -30.19 -29.59 15.64
C VAL A 3 -29.15 -28.86 16.50
N HIS A 4 -28.82 -29.39 17.68
CA HIS A 4 -27.78 -28.84 18.53
C HIS A 4 -26.39 -28.96 17.92
N VAL A 5 -26.10 -30.10 17.28
CA VAL A 5 -24.83 -30.32 16.55
C VAL A 5 -24.70 -29.35 15.39
N PHE A 6 -25.77 -29.13 14.64
CA PHE A 6 -25.79 -28.16 13.55
C PHE A 6 -25.56 -26.73 14.03
N ALA A 7 -26.23 -26.32 15.11
CA ALA A 7 -26.05 -24.98 15.70
C ALA A 7 -24.62 -24.79 16.24
N GLN A 8 -24.01 -25.82 16.82
CA GLN A 8 -22.63 -25.76 17.30
C GLN A 8 -21.64 -25.60 16.14
N TRP A 9 -21.79 -26.42 15.09
CA TRP A 9 -20.99 -26.30 13.88
C TRP A 9 -21.09 -24.92 13.24
N MET A 10 -22.30 -24.34 13.21
CA MET A 10 -22.52 -23.01 12.66
C MET A 10 -21.80 -21.92 13.48
N LYS A 11 -21.76 -22.04 14.81
CA LYS A 11 -20.97 -21.13 15.66
C LYS A 11 -19.47 -21.28 15.41
N ASP A 12 -19.00 -22.52 15.31
CA ASP A 12 -17.58 -22.82 15.12
C ASP A 12 -17.08 -22.31 13.76
N THR A 13 -17.90 -22.45 12.71
CA THR A 13 -17.58 -21.91 11.37
C THR A 13 -17.50 -20.39 11.36
N ILE A 14 -18.39 -19.68 12.07
CA ILE A 14 -18.34 -18.22 12.20
C ILE A 14 -17.06 -17.79 12.96
N LEU A 15 -16.75 -18.46 14.07
CA LEU A 15 -15.52 -18.22 14.84
C LEU A 15 -14.26 -18.45 13.99
N TRP A 16 -14.26 -19.52 13.20
CA TRP A 16 -13.15 -19.83 12.31
C TRP A 16 -13.01 -18.78 11.20
N ALA A 17 -14.12 -18.37 10.58
CA ALA A 17 -14.13 -17.31 9.58
C ALA A 17 -13.59 -15.99 10.15
N HIS A 18 -14.02 -15.60 11.35
CA HIS A 18 -13.52 -14.42 12.04
C HIS A 18 -12.00 -14.47 12.28
N ASN A 19 -11.50 -15.59 12.82
CA ASN A 19 -10.06 -15.77 13.04
C ASN A 19 -9.27 -15.74 11.72
N SER A 20 -9.83 -16.28 10.64
CA SER A 20 -9.21 -16.24 9.31
C SER A 20 -9.07 -14.81 8.78
N ILE A 21 -10.08 -13.96 9.01
CA ILE A 21 -10.07 -12.54 8.62
C ILE A 21 -9.01 -11.78 9.42
N ILE A 22 -8.94 -11.98 10.74
CA ILE A 22 -7.91 -11.35 11.59
C ILE A 22 -6.51 -11.76 11.14
N ALA A 23 -6.28 -13.06 10.93
CA ALA A 23 -4.99 -13.57 10.47
C ALA A 23 -4.60 -12.99 9.10
N ALA A 24 -5.55 -12.87 8.18
CA ALA A 24 -5.33 -12.26 6.87
C ALA A 24 -4.96 -10.76 7.01
N HIS A 25 -5.66 -10.02 7.87
CA HIS A 25 -5.40 -8.60 8.10
C HIS A 25 -4.00 -8.36 8.70
N ILE A 26 -3.56 -9.20 9.64
CA ILE A 26 -2.20 -9.15 10.18
C ILE A 26 -1.17 -9.38 9.07
N LYS A 27 -1.34 -10.40 8.23
CA LYS A 27 -0.43 -10.69 7.11
C LYS A 27 -0.36 -9.54 6.11
N GLN A 28 -1.50 -8.94 5.77
CA GLN A 28 -1.56 -7.77 4.90
C GLN A 28 -0.82 -6.59 5.51
N THR A 29 -1.06 -6.31 6.80
CA THR A 29 -0.39 -5.22 7.53
C THR A 29 1.12 -5.41 7.55
N VAL A 30 1.60 -6.62 7.85
CA VAL A 30 3.04 -6.94 7.84
C VAL A 30 3.64 -6.76 6.45
N MET A 31 2.98 -7.24 5.39
CA MET A 31 3.42 -7.06 4.00
C MET A 31 3.49 -5.59 3.59
N VAL A 32 2.48 -4.80 3.96
CA VAL A 32 2.45 -3.35 3.68
C VAL A 32 3.59 -2.66 4.41
N ASN A 33 3.77 -2.95 5.70
CA ASN A 33 4.84 -2.38 6.53
C ASN A 33 6.22 -2.78 6.02
N TRP A 34 6.41 -4.03 5.56
CA TRP A 34 7.68 -4.47 5.00
C TRP A 34 7.98 -3.80 3.65
N LYS A 35 6.94 -3.57 2.83
CA LYS A 35 7.09 -2.89 1.54
C LYS A 35 7.30 -1.38 1.69
N TRP A 36 6.81 -0.80 2.78
CA TRP A 36 7.12 0.57 3.16
C TRP A 36 8.59 0.66 3.57
N LYS A 37 9.36 1.43 2.83
CA LYS A 37 10.70 1.85 3.22
C LYS A 37 10.57 3.22 3.85
N ASP A 38 11.15 3.42 5.03
CA ASP A 38 11.38 4.76 5.53
C ASP A 38 12.13 5.55 4.46
N VAL A 39 11.57 6.68 4.09
CA VAL A 39 12.15 7.54 3.06
C VAL A 39 12.97 8.59 3.79
N PRO A 40 14.31 8.51 3.77
CA PRO A 40 15.18 9.35 4.62
C PRO A 40 15.40 10.73 4.00
N PHE A 41 14.34 11.37 3.51
CA PHE A 41 14.44 12.72 2.95
C PHE A 41 14.25 13.76 4.04
N ILE A 42 15.21 14.67 4.14
CA ILE A 42 15.21 15.75 5.12
C ILE A 42 14.98 17.07 4.39
N LYS A 43 14.39 18.04 5.10
CA LYS A 43 14.28 19.42 4.64
C LYS A 43 15.66 19.94 4.22
N GLY A 44 15.75 20.39 2.97
CA GLY A 44 17.00 20.90 2.39
C GLY A 44 17.70 19.93 1.43
N ASP A 45 17.33 18.66 1.41
CA ASP A 45 17.86 17.68 0.46
C ASP A 45 17.42 17.99 -0.98
N LEU A 46 18.27 17.61 -1.93
CA LEU A 46 18.01 17.70 -3.37
C LEU A 46 17.51 16.35 -3.89
N VAL A 47 16.26 16.33 -4.36
CA VAL A 47 15.59 15.10 -4.79
C VAL A 47 15.07 15.24 -6.22
N TYR A 48 15.19 14.16 -6.99
CA TYR A 48 14.59 14.04 -8.31
C TYR A 48 13.10 13.67 -8.22
N LEU A 49 12.25 14.41 -8.93
CA LEU A 49 10.81 14.14 -8.96
C LEU A 49 10.43 13.32 -10.20
N SER A 50 9.55 12.33 -10.02
CA SER A 50 9.06 11.52 -11.14
C SER A 50 8.04 12.28 -11.98
N THR A 51 8.18 12.22 -13.30
CA THR A 51 7.25 12.84 -14.25
C THR A 51 5.96 12.06 -14.46
N ALA A 52 5.81 10.89 -13.83
CA ALA A 52 4.62 10.04 -13.97
C ALA A 52 3.33 10.76 -13.54
N ASN A 53 3.39 11.51 -12.44
CA ASN A 53 2.25 12.19 -11.82
C ASN A 53 2.34 13.72 -11.90
N LEU A 54 3.33 14.26 -12.63
CA LEU A 54 3.52 15.70 -12.79
C LEU A 54 2.89 16.18 -14.10
N THR A 55 2.31 17.37 -14.06
CA THR A 55 1.90 18.08 -15.27
C THR A 55 3.16 18.61 -15.96
N LEU A 56 3.43 18.08 -17.15
CA LEU A 56 4.53 18.57 -17.98
C LEU A 56 4.19 19.96 -18.56
N PRO A 57 5.18 20.85 -18.73
CA PRO A 57 4.94 22.15 -19.36
C PRO A 57 4.34 21.98 -20.76
N LYS A 58 3.48 22.93 -21.14
CA LYS A 58 2.72 22.88 -22.40
C LYS A 58 3.67 22.71 -23.59
N GLY A 59 3.37 21.74 -24.45
CA GLY A 59 4.22 21.39 -25.61
C GLY A 59 5.18 20.22 -25.38
N HIS A 60 5.33 19.72 -24.15
CA HIS A 60 6.09 18.50 -23.89
C HIS A 60 5.22 17.24 -24.02
N ALA A 61 5.52 16.41 -25.02
CA ALA A 61 4.93 15.09 -25.15
C ALA A 61 5.57 14.10 -24.16
N ARG A 62 4.75 13.28 -23.50
CA ARG A 62 5.19 12.29 -22.50
C ARG A 62 6.11 11.20 -23.09
N LYS A 63 6.08 10.97 -24.41
CA LYS A 63 6.85 9.93 -25.11
C LYS A 63 8.38 10.15 -25.06
N LEU A 64 8.82 11.41 -24.97
CA LEU A 64 10.25 11.77 -24.93
C LEU A 64 10.63 12.55 -23.67
N ALA A 65 9.72 12.66 -22.70
CA ALA A 65 10.02 13.32 -21.44
C ALA A 65 10.94 12.42 -20.57
N PRO A 66 11.92 12.99 -19.87
CA PRO A 66 12.72 12.23 -18.93
C PRO A 66 11.83 11.67 -17.82
N LYS A 67 12.16 10.47 -17.32
CA LYS A 67 11.38 9.80 -16.25
C LYS A 67 11.44 10.57 -14.92
N PHE A 68 12.52 11.31 -14.71
CA PHE A 68 12.75 12.17 -13.55
C PHE A 68 13.24 13.55 -14.00
N ILE A 69 12.79 14.61 -13.35
CA ILE A 69 13.23 15.98 -13.59
C ILE A 69 13.90 16.51 -12.33
N GLY A 70 15.04 17.18 -12.53
CA GLY A 70 15.68 18.18 -11.66
C GLY A 70 15.99 17.76 -10.23
N PRO A 71 17.12 18.19 -9.66
CA PRO A 71 17.26 18.22 -8.21
C PRO A 71 16.41 19.37 -7.65
N TYR A 72 15.28 19.05 -7.03
CA TYR A 72 14.44 20.00 -6.30
C TYR A 72 14.79 19.96 -4.81
N LYS A 73 14.87 21.14 -4.19
CA LYS A 73 15.08 21.25 -2.75
C LYS A 73 13.77 21.01 -2.00
N ILE A 74 13.81 20.18 -0.96
CA ILE A 74 12.67 20.02 -0.04
C ILE A 74 12.60 21.25 0.88
N ILE A 75 11.47 21.97 0.85
CA ILE A 75 11.20 23.24 1.58
C ILE A 75 10.21 23.01 2.73
#